data_AF-A0A3D0KSM0-F1
#
_entry.id   AF-A0A3D0KSM0-F1
#
_cell.length_a   1.000
_cell.length_b   1.000
_cell.length_c   1.000
_cell.angle_alpha   90.00
_cell.angle_beta   90.00
_cell.angle_gamma   90.00
#
_symmetry.space_group_name_H-M   'P 1'
#
loop_
_entity.id
_entity.type
_entity.pdbx_description
1 polymer ?
#
loop_
_entity_poly.entity_id
_entity_poly.type
_entity_poly.pdbx_seq_one_letter_code
_entity_poly.pdbx_strand_id
1 'polypeptide(L)'
;TKRSLSAMGSFMVVGLIGLIIASVVNIFLASTQLDFMISVAGVLIFAGLTAWDTQKIKLMYMAGDSQSEMTKKSIFGALMLYLDFINMFMFILHLFGNRE
;
A
#
# COMPACT_ATOMS: atom_id res chain seq x y z
N THR A 1 -7.16 5.55 -21.35
CA THR A 1 -6.71 6.95 -21.16
C THR A 1 -5.41 6.96 -20.37
N LYS A 2 -4.33 7.53 -20.93
CA LYS A 2 -2.97 7.52 -20.35
C LYS A 2 -2.81 8.61 -19.26
N ARG A 3 -3.56 8.50 -18.16
CA ARG A 3 -3.37 9.41 -17.02
C ARG A 3 -2.13 8.92 -16.26
N SER A 4 -1.07 9.72 -16.20
CA SER A 4 0.14 9.34 -15.46
C SER A 4 -0.23 9.24 -13.97
N LEU A 5 -0.29 8.02 -13.44
CA LEU A 5 -0.53 7.80 -12.02
C LEU A 5 0.71 8.08 -11.17
N SER A 6 1.78 8.62 -11.77
CA SER A 6 2.97 9.06 -11.03
C SER A 6 2.62 10.05 -9.92
N ALA A 7 1.68 10.97 -10.18
CA ALA A 7 1.22 11.92 -9.16
C ALA A 7 0.42 11.23 -8.04
N MET A 8 -0.36 10.20 -8.39
CA MET A 8 -1.12 9.41 -7.42
C MET A 8 -0.18 8.56 -6.54
N GLY A 9 0.82 7.92 -7.13
CA GLY A 9 1.85 7.17 -6.40
C GLY A 9 2.61 8.04 -5.39
N SER A 10 3.08 9.22 -5.81
CA SER A 10 3.75 10.17 -4.88
C SER A 10 2.85 10.61 -3.73
N PHE A 11 1.57 10.89 -4.00
CA PHE A 11 0.61 11.24 -2.95
C PHE A 11 0.38 10.08 -1.97
N MET A 12 0.26 8.85 -2.47
CA MET A 12 0.05 7.66 -1.64
C MET A 12 1.26 7.35 -0.76
N VAL A 13 2.48 7.57 -1.24
CA VAL A 13 3.72 7.42 -0.44
C VAL A 13 3.76 8.44 0.70
N VAL A 14 3.40 9.69 0.44
CA VAL A 14 3.27 10.70 1.51
C VAL A 14 2.17 10.31 2.50
N GLY A 15 1.03 9.80 2.00
CA GLY A 15 -0.05 9.28 2.82
C GLY A 15 0.39 8.13 3.73
N LEU A 16 1.20 7.20 3.21
CA LEU A 16 1.76 6.09 3.99
C LEU A 16 2.65 6.59 5.13
N ILE A 17 3.52 7.58 4.87
CA ILE A 17 4.34 8.19 5.93
C ILE A 17 3.45 8.86 7.00
N GLY A 18 2.42 9.60 6.58
CA GLY A 18 1.46 10.19 7.50
C GLY A 18 0.74 9.14 8.36
N LEU A 19 0.38 8.00 7.76
CA LEU A 19 -0.24 6.88 8.48
C LEU A 19 0.70 6.27 9.51
N ILE A 20 1.98 6.08 9.17
CA ILE A 20 2.99 5.57 10.11
C ILE A 20 3.19 6.53 11.28
N ILE A 21 3.21 7.84 11.02
CA ILE A 21 3.31 8.84 12.10
C ILE A 21 2.06 8.77 12.99
N ALA A 22 0.87 8.70 12.41
CA ALA A 22 -0.39 8.61 13.15
C ALA A 22 -0.45 7.34 14.02
N SER A 23 0.00 6.19 13.50
CA SER A 23 0.05 4.95 14.27
C SER A 23 1.01 5.04 15.44
N VAL A 24 2.22 5.60 15.24
CA VAL A 24 3.18 5.82 16.32
C VAL A 24 2.63 6.77 17.39
N VAL A 25 1.98 7.87 16.99
CA VAL A 25 1.35 8.80 17.94
C VAL A 25 0.23 8.11 18.72
N ASN A 26 -0.56 7.25 18.07
CA ASN A 26 -1.67 6.56 18.74
C ASN A 26 -1.21 5.53 19.78
N ILE A 27 0.03 5.02 19.71
CA ILE A 27 0.60 4.17 20.77
C ILE A 27 0.64 4.92 22.11
N PHE A 28 0.92 6.23 22.10
CA PHE A 28 0.99 7.04 23.32
C PHE A 28 -0.37 7.58 23.76
N LEU A 29 -1.26 7.89 22.80
CA LEU A 29 -2.60 8.40 23.09
C LEU A 29 -3.61 7.31 23.46
N ALA A 30 -3.38 6.07 22.99
CA ALA A 30 -4.28 4.93 23.15
C ALA A 30 -5.74 5.26 22.79
N SER A 31 -5.96 6.05 21.73
CA SER A 31 -7.29 6.52 21.34
C SER A 31 -7.97 5.53 20.40
N THR A 32 -9.10 4.98 20.82
CA THR A 32 -9.94 4.07 20.01
C THR A 32 -10.49 4.75 18.76
N GLN A 33 -10.82 6.05 18.83
CA GLN A 33 -11.33 6.79 17.68
C GLN A 33 -10.23 7.08 16.65
N LEU A 34 -9.01 7.44 17.09
CA LEU A 34 -7.88 7.58 16.16
C LEU A 34 -7.51 6.22 15.55
N ASP A 35 -7.54 5.16 16.33
CA ASP A 35 -7.28 3.80 15.84
C ASP A 35 -8.23 3.38 14.71
N PHE A 36 -9.53 3.64 14.88
CA PHE A 36 -10.52 3.42 13.84
C PHE A 36 -10.22 4.24 12.58
N MET A 37 -9.90 5.53 12.73
CA MET A 37 -9.56 6.40 11.59
C MET A 37 -8.29 5.94 10.87
N ILE A 38 -7.26 5.53 11.61
CA ILE A 38 -6.01 4.97 11.07
C ILE A 38 -6.31 3.70 10.28
N SER A 39 -7.16 2.82 10.81
CA SER A 39 -7.55 1.58 10.15
C SER A 39 -8.29 1.84 8.84
N VAL A 40 -9.29 2.73 8.82
CA VAL A 40 -10.00 3.10 7.59
C VAL A 40 -9.06 3.75 6.57
N ALA A 41 -8.22 4.70 6.99
CA ALA A 41 -7.25 5.35 6.12
C ALA A 41 -6.23 4.35 5.56
N GLY A 42 -5.79 3.38 6.36
CA GLY A 42 -4.88 2.31 5.95
C GLY A 42 -5.44 1.46 4.83
N VAL A 43 -6.68 1.01 4.95
CA VAL A 43 -7.34 0.25 3.87
C VAL A 43 -7.38 1.07 2.57
N LEU A 44 -7.77 2.35 2.63
CA LEU A 44 -7.86 3.20 1.44
C LEU A 44 -6.50 3.48 0.80
N ILE A 45 -5.48 3.73 1.62
CA ILE A 45 -4.11 3.99 1.15
C ILE A 45 -3.54 2.74 0.47
N PHE A 46 -3.62 1.59 1.14
CA PHE A 46 -3.07 0.35 0.58
C PHE A 46 -3.85 -0.14 -0.64
N ALA A 47 -5.18 0.02 -0.69
CA ALA A 47 -5.94 -0.30 -1.90
C ALA A 47 -5.50 0.56 -3.10
N GLY A 48 -5.23 1.85 -2.88
CA GLY A 48 -4.71 2.74 -3.92
C GLY A 48 -3.27 2.43 -4.32
N LEU A 49 -2.39 2.09 -3.35
CA LEU A 49 -1.02 1.64 -3.60
C LEU A 49 -0.99 0.36 -4.43
N THR A 50 -1.80 -0.64 -4.07
CA THR A 50 -1.93 -1.89 -4.84
C THR A 50 -2.35 -1.63 -6.28
N ALA A 51 -3.31 -0.72 -6.50
CA ALA A 51 -3.74 -0.35 -7.85
C ALA A 51 -2.63 0.36 -8.65
N TRP A 52 -1.79 1.16 -7.99
CA TRP A 52 -0.62 1.80 -8.59
C TRP A 52 0.49 0.79 -8.90
N ASP A 53 0.82 -0.08 -7.95
CA ASP A 53 1.88 -1.08 -8.10
C ASP A 53 1.53 -2.13 -9.16
N THR A 54 0.26 -2.53 -9.26
CA THR A 54 -0.21 -3.38 -10.37
C THR A 54 0.11 -2.76 -11.74
N GLN A 55 -0.08 -1.45 -11.88
CA GLN A 55 0.21 -0.75 -13.14
C GLN A 55 1.71 -0.59 -13.38
N LYS A 56 2.48 -0.28 -12.32
CA LYS A 56 3.93 -0.18 -12.38
C LYS A 56 4.57 -1.52 -12.79
N ILE A 57 4.09 -2.61 -12.23
CA ILE A 57 4.50 -3.98 -12.58
C ILE A 57 4.19 -4.26 -14.04
N LYS A 58 2.98 -3.97 -14.51
CA LYS A 58 2.61 -4.13 -15.92
C LYS A 58 3.55 -3.37 -16.86
N LEU A 59 3.93 -2.14 -16.50
CA LEU A 59 4.87 -1.33 -17.29
C LEU A 59 6.30 -1.89 -17.26
N MET A 60 6.75 -2.45 -16.14
CA MET A 60 8.07 -3.08 -16.03
C MET A 60 8.24 -4.29 -16.97
N TYR A 61 7.17 -5.04 -17.26
CA TYR A 61 7.21 -6.17 -18.20
C TYR A 61 7.24 -5.76 -19.68
N MET A 62 6.95 -4.50 -20.01
CA MET A 62 6.95 -4.02 -21.40
C MET A 62 8.31 -3.46 -21.83
N ALA A 63 9.29 -3.39 -20.91
CA ALA A 63 10.67 -3.06 -21.24
C ALA A 63 11.33 -4.31 -21.86
N GLY A 64 11.99 -4.15 -23.02
CA GLY A 64 12.66 -5.24 -23.76
C GLY A 64 13.90 -5.78 -23.04
N ASP A 65 13.72 -6.35 -21.86
CA ASP A 65 14.79 -6.87 -21.01
C ASP A 65 15.21 -8.30 -21.38
N SER A 66 16.42 -8.68 -20.99
CA SER A 66 16.86 -10.08 -21.03
C SER A 66 16.00 -10.97 -20.12
N GLN A 67 15.89 -12.27 -20.45
CA GLN A 67 15.04 -13.21 -19.71
C GLN A 67 15.39 -13.34 -18.22
N SER A 68 16.67 -13.16 -17.87
CA SER A 68 17.14 -13.14 -16.47
C SER A 68 16.60 -11.93 -15.70
N GLU A 69 16.64 -10.75 -16.31
CA GLU A 69 16.14 -9.51 -15.71
C GLU A 69 14.61 -9.52 -15.57
N MET A 70 13.90 -10.10 -16.55
CA MET A 70 12.45 -10.25 -16.49
C MET A 70 12.00 -11.14 -15.31
N THR A 71 12.73 -12.23 -15.03
CA THR A 71 12.47 -13.11 -13.89
C THR A 71 12.71 -12.43 -12.54
N LYS A 72 13.74 -11.60 -12.42
CA LYS A 72 13.96 -10.83 -11.19
C LYS A 72 12.84 -9.81 -10.97
N LYS A 73 12.48 -9.06 -12.01
CA LYS A 73 11.41 -8.05 -11.94
C LYS A 73 10.06 -8.66 -11.58
N SER A 74 9.77 -9.88 -12.05
CA SER A 74 8.53 -10.57 -11.68
C SER A 74 8.45 -10.94 -10.21
N ILE A 75 9.54 -11.47 -9.64
CA ILE A 75 9.63 -11.81 -8.22
C ILE A 75 9.47 -10.54 -7.36
N PHE A 76 10.19 -9.46 -7.70
CA PHE A 76 10.07 -8.19 -6.97
C PHE A 76 8.66 -7.59 -7.07
N GLY A 77 8.04 -7.64 -8.25
CA GLY A 77 6.67 -7.17 -8.43
C GLY A 77 5.67 -7.98 -7.59
N ALA A 78 5.80 -9.31 -7.59
CA ALA A 78 4.95 -10.18 -6.78
C ALA A 78 5.13 -9.92 -5.27
N LEU A 79 6.37 -9.73 -4.81
CA LEU A 79 6.67 -9.41 -3.42
C LEU A 79 6.02 -8.08 -2.99
N MET A 80 6.08 -7.06 -3.84
CA MET A 80 5.46 -5.76 -3.57
C MET A 80 3.94 -5.87 -3.37
N LEU A 81 3.25 -6.57 -4.29
CA LEU A 81 1.81 -6.81 -4.17
C LEU A 81 1.45 -7.64 -2.93
N TYR A 82 2.30 -8.61 -2.57
CA TYR A 82 2.12 -9.42 -1.37
C TYR A 82 2.20 -8.57 -0.09
N LEU A 83 3.18 -7.67 -0.01
CA LEU A 83 3.32 -6.77 1.14
C LEU A 83 2.15 -5.80 1.25
N ASP A 84 1.68 -5.25 0.13
CA ASP A 84 0.50 -4.38 0.12
C ASP A 84 -0.75 -5.13 0.60
N PHE A 85 -0.94 -6.35 0.09
CA PHE A 85 -2.07 -7.19 0.47
C PHE A 85 -2.07 -7.50 1.96
N ILE A 86 -0.92 -7.89 2.53
CA ILE A 86 -0.80 -8.17 3.97
C ILE A 86 -1.13 -6.92 4.80
N ASN A 87 -0.60 -5.75 4.43
CA ASN A 87 -0.87 -4.53 5.18
C ASN A 87 -2.35 -4.14 5.10
N MET A 88 -2.95 -4.19 3.92
CA MET A 88 -4.38 -3.96 3.75
C MET A 88 -5.20 -4.94 4.59
N PHE A 89 -4.83 -6.22 4.57
CA PHE A 89 -5.50 -7.26 5.34
C PHE A 89 -5.40 -7.01 6.85
N MET A 90 -4.23 -6.62 7.36
CA MET A 90 -4.06 -6.26 8.77
C MET A 90 -4.95 -5.07 9.16
N PHE A 91 -5.07 -4.04 8.32
CA PHE A 91 -5.98 -2.92 8.61
C PHE A 91 -7.45 -3.31 8.55
N ILE A 92 -7.83 -4.22 7.64
CA ILE A 92 -9.18 -4.80 7.59
C ILE A 92 -9.46 -5.58 8.89
N LEU A 93 -8.51 -6.42 9.33
CA LEU A 93 -8.65 -7.14 10.59
C LEU A 93 -8.76 -6.20 11.78
N HIS A 94 -7.99 -5.12 11.81
CA HIS A 94 -8.10 -4.12 12.88
C HIS A 94 -9.46 -3.41 12.86
N LEU A 95 -9.92 -3.01 11.68
CA LEU A 95 -11.20 -2.32 11.49
C LEU A 95 -12.41 -3.14 11.93
N PHE A 96 -12.40 -4.45 11.64
CA PHE A 96 -13.51 -5.35 11.94
C PHE A 96 -13.33 -6.15 13.23
N GLY A 97 -12.10 -6.30 13.70
CA GLY A 97 -11.73 -7.10 14.87
C GLY A 97 -11.69 -6.32 16.18
N ASN A 98 -11.60 -4.98 16.14
CA ASN A 98 -11.55 -4.14 17.35
C ASN A 98 -12.95 -3.91 17.97
N ARG A 99 -13.74 -4.97 18.11
CA ARG A 99 -15.05 -4.97 18.80
C ARG A 99 -14.85 -5.70 20.12
N GLU A 100 -14.76 -4.92 21.20
CA GLU A 100 -14.55 -5.25 22.63
C GLU A 100 -13.17 -4.90 23.19
#